data_AF-A0A2V6DHX8-F1
#
_entry.id   AF-A0A2V6DHX8-F1
#
_cell.length_a   1.000
_cell.length_b   1.000
_cell.length_c   1.000
_cell.angle_alpha   90.00
_cell.angle_beta   90.00
_cell.angle_gamma   90.00
#
_symmetry.space_group_name_H-M   'P 1'
#
loop_
_entity.id
_entity.type
_entity.pdbx_description
1 polymer ?
#
loop_
_entity_poly.entity_id
_entity_poly.type
_entity_poly.pdbx_seq_one_letter_code
_entity_poly.pdbx_strand_id
1 'polypeptide(L)' 'CVCVTRWKAALDHNRAAPVDLEATHSSALEFVTREELQAYALK' A
#
# COMPACT_ATOMS: atom_id res chain seq x y z
N CYS A 1 -10.12 4.35 1.41
CA CYS A 1 -9.79 2.93 1.19
C CYS A 1 -9.69 2.65 -0.30
N VAL A 2 -8.68 1.91 -0.73
CA VAL A 2 -8.46 1.50 -2.12
C VAL A 2 -8.22 -0.01 -2.12
N CYS A 3 -8.58 -0.72 -3.20
CA CYS A 3 -8.27 -2.14 -3.32
C CYS A 3 -6.75 -2.34 -3.34
N VAL A 4 -6.23 -3.21 -2.45
CA VAL A 4 -4.79 -3.47 -2.35
C VAL A 4 -4.19 -3.98 -3.66
N THR A 5 -4.94 -4.79 -4.42
CA THR A 5 -4.52 -5.25 -5.76
C THR A 5 -4.36 -4.10 -6.75
N ARG A 6 -5.22 -3.08 -6.67
CA ARG A 6 -5.11 -1.88 -7.52
C ARG A 6 -3.93 -1.01 -7.10
N TRP A 7 -3.69 -0.89 -5.80
CA TRP A 7 -2.54 -0.18 -5.26
C TRP A 7 -1.22 -0.87 -5.63
N LYS A 8 -1.16 -2.21 -5.53
CA LYS A 8 0.01 -3.01 -5.91
C LYS A 8 0.34 -2.89 -7.41
N ALA A 9 -0.66 -2.94 -8.28
CA ALA A 9 -0.44 -2.68 -9.71
C ALA A 9 0.18 -1.28 -9.96
N ALA A 10 -0.23 -0.27 -9.19
CA ALA A 10 0.35 1.06 -9.27
C ALA A 10 1.78 1.10 -8.71
N LEU A 11 2.07 0.36 -7.64
CA LEU A 11 3.43 0.19 -7.09
C LEU A 11 4.37 -0.41 -8.14
N ASP A 12 3.94 -1.46 -8.85
CA ASP A 12 4.74 -2.12 -9.89
C ASP A 12 5.06 -1.20 -11.07
N HIS A 13 4.28 -0.12 -11.24
CA HIS A 13 4.50 0.92 -12.25
C HIS A 13 5.18 2.18 -11.67
N ASN A 14 5.65 2.15 -10.42
CA ASN A 14 6.23 3.28 -9.69
C ASN A 14 5.28 4.49 -9.58
N ARG A 15 3.98 4.22 -9.44
CA ARG A 15 2.89 5.21 -9.35
C ARG A 15 1.97 4.94 -8.16
N ALA A 16 2.45 4.22 -7.15
CA ALA A 16 1.68 3.99 -5.93
C ALA A 16 1.37 5.32 -5.22
N ALA A 17 0.15 5.42 -4.71
CA ALA A 17 -0.28 6.55 -3.92
C ALA A 17 0.26 6.43 -2.48
N PRO A 18 0.43 7.55 -1.75
CA PRO A 18 0.75 7.50 -0.33
C PRO A 18 -0.29 6.72 0.49
N VAL A 19 0.15 6.09 1.56
CA VAL A 19 -0.64 5.18 2.39
C VAL A 19 -0.72 5.69 3.83
N ASP A 20 -1.92 5.75 4.36
CA ASP A 20 -2.14 5.89 5.81
C ASP A 20 -2.03 4.50 6.46
N LEU A 21 -0.98 4.25 7.23
CA LEU A 21 -0.73 2.94 7.83
C LEU A 21 -1.73 2.61 8.94
N GLU A 22 -2.17 3.60 9.73
CA GLU A 22 -3.12 3.38 10.82
C GLU A 22 -4.53 3.11 10.30
N ALA A 23 -4.86 3.65 9.12
CA ALA A 23 -6.13 3.39 8.44
C ALA A 23 -6.11 2.19 7.48
N THR A 24 -4.98 1.51 7.30
CA THR A 24 -4.84 0.36 6.38
C THR A 24 -5.11 -0.96 7.11
N HIS A 25 -6.10 -1.71 6.65
CA HIS A 25 -6.44 -3.01 7.25
C HIS A 25 -5.31 -4.03 7.08
N SER A 26 -5.10 -4.88 8.08
CA SER A 26 -4.01 -5.86 8.14
C SER A 26 -4.04 -6.89 7.00
N SER A 27 -5.21 -7.18 6.44
CA SER A 27 -5.34 -8.08 5.28
C SER A 27 -4.59 -7.58 4.03
N ALA A 28 -4.19 -6.30 3.97
CA ALA A 28 -3.32 -5.81 2.91
C ALA A 28 -1.99 -6.58 2.86
N LEU A 29 -1.49 -7.06 4.01
CA LEU A 29 -0.25 -7.83 4.12
C LEU A 29 -0.30 -9.20 3.44
N GLU A 30 -1.47 -9.68 3.03
CA GLU A 30 -1.62 -10.89 2.20
C GLU A 30 -1.19 -10.64 0.73
N PHE A 31 -1.12 -9.36 0.31
CA PHE A 31 -0.87 -8.96 -1.08
C PHE A 31 0.39 -8.13 -1.27
N VAL A 32 0.86 -7.45 -0.21
CA VAL A 32 2.02 -6.54 -0.20
C VAL A 32 2.80 -6.68 1.09
N THR A 33 4.08 -6.30 1.11
CA THR A 33 4.88 -6.36 2.34
C THR A 33 4.73 -5.10 3.19
N ARG A 34 5.11 -5.19 4.47
CA ARG A 34 5.08 -4.04 5.37
C ARG A 34 6.07 -2.96 4.95
N GLU A 35 7.21 -3.36 4.40
CA GLU A 35 8.25 -2.47 3.89
C GLU A 35 7.76 -1.69 2.66
N GLU A 36 7.02 -2.34 1.76
CA GLU A 36 6.38 -1.68 0.62
C GLU A 36 5.39 -0.60 1.08
N LEU A 37 4.56 -0.90 2.09
CA LEU A 37 3.63 0.08 2.66
C LEU A 37 4.36 1.22 3.37
N GLN A 38 5.40 0.92 4.15
CA GLN A 38 6.19 1.92 4.88
C GLN A 38 6.93 2.88 3.96
N ALA A 39 7.41 2.42 2.81
CA ALA A 39 8.06 3.26 1.81
C ALA A 39 7.14 4.37 1.24
N TYR A 40 5.82 4.17 1.33
CA TYR A 40 4.80 5.10 0.85
C TYR A 40 3.95 5.69 1.97
N ALA A 41 4.36 5.54 3.24
CA ALA A 41 3.60 6.07 4.36
C ALA A 41 3.40 7.59 4.24
N LEU A 42 2.21 8.07 4.62
CA LEU A 42 1.98 9.50 4.81
C LEU A 42 2.98 10.05 5.84
N LYS A 43 3.41 11.30 5.63
CA LYS A 43 4.22 12.05 6.58
C LYS A 43 3.41 12.46 7.80
#